data_AF-A0A0D3K5N3-F1
#
_entry.id   AF-A0A0D3K5N3-F1
#
_cell.length_a   1.000
_cell.length_b   1.000
_cell.length_c   1.000
_cell.angle_alpha   90.00
_cell.angle_beta   90.00
_cell.angle_gamma   90.00
#
_symmetry.space_group_name_H-M   'P 1'
#
loop_
_entity.id
_entity.type
_entity.pdbx_description
1 polymer ?
#
loop_
_entity_poly.entity_id
_entity_poly.type
_entity_poly.pdbx_seq_one_letter_code
_entity_poly.pdbx_strand_id
1 'polypeptide(L)'
;MGSGRPFPKLSWRRRHKVVAAALCAAATLVLPAVLREAEEHVHAAGSSSAAADALLPPPEEALRRATHLVVVAGHAVFTALDHGGGAVEREASWFLEPFQHGQLTTMIEHIHKGVELAAADNRSLVLFSGGQTRAAAGPRSEALSYWEAAEAEGWFGLPQVQPRVHLEEQARDSLENLLFSVCRFNELTGRYPQTITVVSFGFKRRRFQELHRAALRFPRHRFHFVGVDPPGLTAAVTQGETAHSAKPFESDPYGSAA
;
A
#
# COMPACT_ATOMS: atom_id res chain seq x y z
N MET A 1 -7.47 -48.27 78.47
CA MET A 1 -8.64 -47.55 77.91
C MET A 1 -8.34 -46.07 77.95
N GLY A 2 -8.02 -45.45 76.82
CA GLY A 2 -7.70 -44.03 76.71
C GLY A 2 -8.24 -43.50 75.38
N SER A 3 -9.33 -42.76 75.47
CA SER A 3 -10.14 -42.22 74.37
C SER A 3 -9.45 -41.04 73.68
N GLY A 4 -9.06 -41.20 72.41
CA GLY A 4 -8.65 -40.09 71.53
C GLY A 4 -9.86 -39.33 71.02
N ARG A 5 -9.95 -38.03 71.32
CA ARG A 5 -10.94 -37.12 70.72
C ARG A 5 -10.55 -36.81 69.26
N PRO A 6 -11.50 -36.75 68.30
CA PRO A 6 -11.18 -36.45 66.91
C PRO A 6 -10.97 -34.95 66.68
N PHE A 7 -9.94 -34.59 65.91
CA PHE A 7 -9.80 -33.26 65.33
C PHE A 7 -10.89 -33.03 64.26
N PRO A 8 -11.53 -31.84 64.20
CA PRO A 8 -12.53 -31.58 63.18
C PRO A 8 -11.87 -31.45 61.82
N LYS A 9 -12.23 -32.34 60.89
CA LYS A 9 -11.93 -32.20 59.46
C LYS A 9 -12.73 -31.02 58.90
N LEU A 10 -12.20 -29.80 59.02
CA LEU A 10 -12.73 -28.66 58.30
C LEU A 10 -12.54 -28.95 56.80
N SER A 11 -13.64 -29.25 56.12
CA SER A 11 -13.64 -29.89 54.81
C SER A 11 -12.95 -29.02 53.77
N TRP A 12 -11.87 -29.55 53.20
CA TRP A 12 -11.17 -29.04 52.02
C TRP A 12 -12.11 -28.57 50.90
N ARG A 13 -13.29 -29.23 50.76
CA ARG A 13 -14.37 -28.87 49.83
C ARG A 13 -15.01 -27.49 50.07
N ARG A 14 -15.04 -26.94 51.29
CA ARG A 14 -15.59 -25.60 51.54
C ARG A 14 -14.65 -24.49 51.09
N ARG A 15 -13.33 -24.65 51.24
CA ARG A 15 -12.33 -23.65 50.82
C ARG A 15 -12.29 -23.51 49.29
N HIS A 16 -12.36 -24.62 48.54
CA HIS A 16 -12.43 -24.58 47.07
C HIS A 16 -13.70 -23.93 46.53
N LYS A 17 -14.85 -24.15 47.19
CA LYS A 17 -16.11 -23.49 46.79
C LYS A 17 -16.07 -21.98 47.01
N VAL A 18 -15.43 -21.51 48.08
CA VAL A 18 -15.28 -20.07 48.36
C VAL A 18 -14.32 -19.41 47.36
N VAL A 19 -13.19 -20.06 47.04
CA VAL A 19 -12.23 -19.53 46.05
C VAL A 19 -12.84 -19.55 44.64
N ALA A 20 -13.53 -20.61 44.25
CA ALA A 20 -14.22 -20.68 42.96
C ALA A 20 -15.36 -19.64 42.85
N ALA A 21 -16.14 -19.44 43.91
CA ALA A 21 -17.16 -18.40 43.94
C ALA A 21 -16.57 -16.99 43.85
N ALA A 22 -15.43 -16.73 44.51
CA ALA A 22 -14.73 -15.45 44.42
C ALA A 22 -14.13 -15.19 43.02
N LEU A 23 -13.57 -16.21 42.36
CA LEU A 23 -13.07 -16.11 40.98
C LEU A 23 -14.20 -15.89 39.97
N CYS A 24 -15.33 -16.59 40.13
CA CYS A 24 -16.51 -16.35 39.30
C CYS A 24 -17.09 -14.94 39.53
N ALA A 25 -17.15 -14.47 40.79
CA ALA A 25 -17.63 -13.13 41.13
C ALA A 25 -16.71 -12.03 40.56
N ALA A 26 -15.39 -12.20 40.63
CA ALA A 26 -14.42 -11.30 40.03
C ALA A 26 -14.54 -11.29 38.49
N ALA A 27 -14.71 -12.47 37.86
CA ALA A 27 -14.95 -12.55 36.42
C ALA A 27 -16.27 -11.87 36.01
N THR A 28 -17.35 -11.99 36.79
CA THR A 28 -18.62 -11.30 36.51
C THR A 28 -18.58 -9.79 36.69
N LEU A 29 -17.60 -9.24 37.43
CA LEU A 29 -17.46 -7.79 37.63
C LEU A 29 -16.43 -7.16 36.70
N VAL A 30 -15.34 -7.86 36.41
CA VAL A 30 -14.24 -7.36 35.56
C VAL A 30 -14.60 -7.49 34.08
N LEU A 31 -15.22 -8.59 33.67
CA LEU A 31 -15.51 -8.83 32.25
C LEU A 31 -16.48 -7.79 31.65
N PRO A 32 -17.57 -7.37 32.33
CA PRO A 32 -18.45 -6.33 31.80
C PRO A 32 -17.78 -4.95 31.75
N ALA A 33 -16.88 -4.63 32.69
CA ALA A 33 -16.16 -3.36 32.70
C ALA A 33 -15.15 -3.28 31.55
N VAL A 34 -14.39 -4.35 31.31
CA VAL A 34 -13.46 -4.45 30.17
C VAL A 34 -14.21 -4.44 28.84
N LEU A 35 -15.37 -5.12 28.76
CA LEU A 35 -16.22 -5.06 27.57
C LEU A 35 -16.78 -3.65 27.35
N ARG A 36 -17.18 -2.94 28.41
CA ARG A 36 -17.63 -1.54 28.31
C ARG A 36 -16.52 -0.61 27.86
N GLU A 37 -15.30 -0.73 28.40
CA GLU A 37 -14.16 0.06 27.94
C GLU A 37 -13.83 -0.25 26.47
N ALA A 38 -13.86 -1.52 26.07
CA ALA A 38 -13.66 -1.90 24.68
C ALA A 38 -14.77 -1.35 23.76
N GLU A 39 -16.02 -1.39 24.20
CA GLU A 39 -17.16 -0.80 23.48
C GLU A 39 -17.05 0.72 23.40
N GLU A 40 -16.69 1.41 24.50
CA GLU A 40 -16.48 2.86 24.54
C GLU A 40 -15.33 3.28 23.63
N HIS A 41 -14.23 2.50 23.57
CA HIS A 41 -13.12 2.73 22.65
C HIS A 41 -13.50 2.48 21.18
N VAL A 42 -14.25 1.41 20.89
CA VAL A 42 -14.77 1.12 19.54
C VAL A 42 -15.77 2.19 19.11
N HIS A 43 -16.62 2.68 20.02
CA HIS A 43 -17.60 3.73 19.74
C HIS A 43 -16.94 5.10 19.56
N ALA A 44 -15.91 5.42 20.35
CA ALA A 44 -15.10 6.62 20.18
C ALA A 44 -14.29 6.59 18.87
N ALA A 45 -13.73 5.43 18.50
CA ALA A 45 -13.06 5.24 17.21
C ALA A 45 -14.04 5.36 16.03
N GLY A 46 -15.24 4.76 16.15
CA GLY A 46 -16.32 4.89 15.17
C GLY A 46 -16.88 6.31 15.04
N SER A 47 -16.99 7.05 16.15
CA SER A 47 -17.40 8.45 16.19
C SER A 47 -16.36 9.38 15.56
N SER A 48 -15.07 9.13 15.80
CA SER A 48 -13.96 9.85 15.17
C SER A 48 -13.89 9.61 13.66
N SER A 49 -14.13 8.37 13.22
CA SER A 49 -14.22 8.00 11.79
C SER A 49 -15.37 8.72 11.10
N ALA A 50 -16.57 8.71 11.70
CA ALA A 50 -17.76 9.33 11.12
C ALA A 50 -17.63 10.87 11.00
N ALA A 51 -16.96 11.53 11.95
CA ALA A 51 -16.69 12.96 11.89
C ALA A 51 -15.62 13.32 10.85
N ALA A 52 -14.62 12.45 10.64
CA ALA A 52 -13.63 12.60 9.58
C ALA A 52 -14.27 12.38 8.19
N ASP A 53 -15.11 11.35 8.04
CA ASP A 53 -15.87 11.07 6.81
C ASP A 53 -16.82 12.21 6.42
N ALA A 54 -17.42 12.89 7.40
CA ALA A 54 -18.33 14.01 7.19
C ALA A 54 -17.65 15.30 6.67
N LEU A 55 -16.31 15.38 6.69
CA LEU A 55 -15.52 16.51 6.19
C LEU A 55 -14.91 16.25 4.80
N LEU A 56 -15.11 15.07 4.22
CA LEU A 56 -14.50 14.72 2.95
C LEU A 56 -15.37 15.13 1.75
N PRO A 57 -14.77 15.72 0.70
CA PRO A 57 -15.50 15.91 -0.55
C PRO A 57 -15.88 14.53 -1.11
N PRO A 58 -17.08 14.39 -1.72
CA PRO A 58 -17.45 13.17 -2.41
C PRO A 58 -16.36 12.74 -3.41
N PRO A 59 -16.18 11.44 -3.71
CA PRO A 59 -15.16 10.97 -4.64
C PRO A 59 -15.16 11.72 -5.99
N GLU A 60 -16.33 12.06 -6.52
CA GLU A 60 -16.46 12.86 -7.73
C GLU A 60 -15.89 14.28 -7.60
N GLU A 61 -16.04 14.90 -6.43
CA GLU A 61 -15.50 16.24 -6.16
C GLU A 61 -13.98 16.19 -6.01
N ALA A 62 -13.44 15.12 -5.43
CA ALA A 62 -12.00 14.88 -5.40
C ALA A 62 -11.42 14.77 -6.83
N LEU A 63 -12.09 14.03 -7.72
CA LEU A 63 -11.73 13.95 -9.14
C LEU A 63 -11.79 15.32 -9.84
N ARG A 64 -12.86 16.10 -9.63
CA ARG A 64 -13.01 17.44 -10.23
C ARG A 64 -11.93 18.44 -9.80
N ARG A 65 -11.45 18.30 -8.56
CA ARG A 65 -10.40 19.17 -7.97
C ARG A 65 -8.98 18.67 -8.21
N ALA A 66 -8.83 17.43 -8.66
CA ALA A 66 -7.55 16.83 -8.91
C ALA A 66 -6.75 17.63 -9.95
N THR A 67 -5.48 17.84 -9.66
CA THR A 67 -4.53 18.57 -10.52
C THR A 67 -3.13 17.98 -10.46
N HIS A 68 -2.87 17.10 -9.50
CA HIS A 68 -1.58 16.46 -9.30
C HIS A 68 -1.75 14.96 -9.55
N LEU A 69 -0.96 14.42 -10.46
CA LEU A 69 -0.87 12.98 -10.71
C LEU A 69 0.33 12.41 -9.95
N VAL A 70 0.09 11.48 -9.04
CA VAL A 70 1.12 10.63 -8.42
C VAL A 70 1.10 9.29 -9.13
N VAL A 71 2.17 8.92 -9.81
CA VAL A 71 2.32 7.62 -10.48
C VAL A 71 3.19 6.73 -9.61
N VAL A 72 2.73 5.54 -9.28
CA VAL A 72 3.53 4.48 -8.66
C VAL A 72 3.74 3.40 -9.71
N ALA A 73 4.97 3.29 -10.22
CA ALA A 73 5.28 2.37 -11.31
C ALA A 73 5.41 0.93 -10.79
N GLY A 74 4.63 0.02 -11.37
CA GLY A 74 4.60 -1.40 -11.05
C GLY A 74 5.87 -2.11 -11.48
N HIS A 75 6.29 -3.09 -10.67
CA HIS A 75 7.50 -3.87 -10.91
C HIS A 75 7.30 -5.37 -10.68
N ALA A 76 6.29 -5.78 -9.90
CA ALA A 76 6.02 -7.16 -9.54
C ALA A 76 4.52 -7.37 -9.37
N VAL A 77 4.08 -8.63 -9.30
CA VAL A 77 2.66 -8.96 -9.16
C VAL A 77 2.42 -9.65 -7.83
N PHE A 78 1.62 -9.06 -6.94
CA PHE A 78 1.11 -9.75 -5.75
C PHE A 78 0.13 -10.85 -6.18
N THR A 79 0.24 -12.04 -5.59
CA THR A 79 -0.51 -13.24 -6.05
C THR A 79 -1.19 -14.00 -4.93
N ALA A 80 -1.00 -13.61 -3.67
CA ALA A 80 -1.61 -14.32 -2.56
C ALA A 80 -3.14 -14.19 -2.62
N LEU A 81 -3.83 -15.29 -2.35
CA LEU A 81 -5.28 -15.32 -2.20
C LEU A 81 -5.71 -15.11 -0.74
N ASP A 82 -4.82 -15.48 0.19
CA ASP A 82 -5.00 -15.23 1.62
C ASP A 82 -4.12 -14.04 2.03
N HIS A 83 -4.78 -13.05 2.63
CA HIS A 83 -4.20 -11.80 3.09
C HIS A 83 -3.77 -11.87 4.57
N GLY A 84 -3.98 -13.00 5.24
CA GLY A 84 -3.58 -13.20 6.63
C GLY A 84 -2.06 -13.35 6.83
N GLY A 85 -1.58 -12.97 8.02
CA GLY A 85 -0.27 -13.34 8.53
C GLY A 85 0.93 -12.76 7.77
N GLY A 86 0.89 -11.46 7.43
CA GLY A 86 1.99 -10.74 6.78
C GLY A 86 2.29 -11.26 5.38
N ALA A 87 1.24 -11.60 4.62
CA ALA A 87 1.39 -12.14 3.27
C ALA A 87 2.08 -11.18 2.32
N VAL A 88 1.78 -9.89 2.44
CA VAL A 88 2.34 -8.87 1.56
C VAL A 88 3.85 -8.73 1.76
N GLU A 89 4.39 -9.01 2.95
CA GLU A 89 5.83 -8.88 3.23
C GLU A 89 6.67 -10.10 2.80
N ARG A 90 6.04 -11.17 2.28
CA ARG A 90 6.73 -12.43 1.91
C ARG A 90 6.91 -12.53 0.41
N GLU A 91 8.14 -12.69 -0.07
CA GLU A 91 8.42 -12.88 -1.51
C GLU A 91 7.64 -14.04 -2.14
N ALA A 92 7.37 -15.12 -1.39
CA ALA A 92 6.58 -16.25 -1.88
C ALA A 92 5.12 -15.89 -2.24
N SER A 93 4.63 -14.74 -1.78
CA SER A 93 3.31 -14.20 -2.12
C SER A 93 3.33 -13.29 -3.35
N TRP A 94 4.51 -13.05 -3.93
CA TRP A 94 4.70 -12.21 -5.11
C TRP A 94 5.32 -13.01 -6.25
N PHE A 95 4.84 -12.75 -7.46
CA PHE A 95 5.56 -13.14 -8.65
C PHE A 95 6.71 -12.15 -8.89
N LEU A 96 7.94 -12.63 -8.75
CA LEU A 96 9.18 -11.90 -8.94
C LEU A 96 10.02 -12.58 -10.02
N GLU A 97 10.65 -11.79 -10.88
CA GLU A 97 11.70 -12.30 -11.76
C GLU A 97 12.98 -12.61 -10.98
N PRO A 98 13.90 -13.43 -11.52
CA PRO A 98 15.13 -13.80 -10.83
C PRO A 98 15.95 -12.61 -10.30
N PHE A 99 15.98 -11.49 -11.03
CA PHE A 99 16.71 -10.29 -10.65
C PHE A 99 15.98 -9.38 -9.65
N GLN A 100 14.72 -9.69 -9.31
CA GLN A 100 13.87 -8.89 -8.41
C GLN A 100 13.83 -9.44 -6.99
N HIS A 101 14.32 -10.67 -6.78
CA HIS A 101 14.52 -11.20 -5.43
C HIS A 101 15.44 -10.29 -4.61
N GLY A 102 15.07 -10.09 -3.35
CA GLY A 102 15.68 -9.14 -2.42
C GLY A 102 15.20 -7.70 -2.56
N GLN A 103 14.27 -7.40 -3.47
CA GLN A 103 13.77 -6.03 -3.72
C GLN A 103 12.34 -5.79 -3.26
N LEU A 104 11.66 -6.81 -2.71
CA LEU A 104 10.24 -6.70 -2.32
C LEU A 104 9.99 -5.53 -1.35
N THR A 105 10.80 -5.38 -0.31
CA THR A 105 10.65 -4.29 0.66
C THR A 105 10.72 -2.91 -0.02
N THR A 106 11.55 -2.76 -1.05
CA THR A 106 11.62 -1.51 -1.82
C THR A 106 10.35 -1.28 -2.65
N MET A 107 9.79 -2.33 -3.25
CA MET A 107 8.54 -2.24 -4.01
C MET A 107 7.35 -1.91 -3.11
N ILE A 108 7.30 -2.48 -1.91
CA ILE A 108 6.32 -2.11 -0.87
C ILE A 108 6.48 -0.64 -0.47
N GLU A 109 7.71 -0.17 -0.27
CA GLU A 109 7.97 1.25 0.02
C GLU A 109 7.52 2.17 -1.11
N HIS A 110 7.52 1.74 -2.38
CA HIS A 110 6.93 2.52 -3.48
C HIS A 110 5.43 2.72 -3.28
N ILE A 111 4.71 1.68 -2.86
CA ILE A 111 3.27 1.74 -2.54
C ILE A 111 3.04 2.73 -1.42
N HIS A 112 3.75 2.57 -0.29
CA HIS A 112 3.64 3.49 0.85
C HIS A 112 3.92 4.94 0.48
N LYS A 113 4.97 5.19 -0.31
CA LYS A 113 5.34 6.54 -0.71
C LYS A 113 4.26 7.20 -1.57
N GLY A 114 3.63 6.44 -2.48
CA GLY A 114 2.51 6.93 -3.28
C GLY A 114 1.33 7.36 -2.42
N VAL A 115 0.97 6.52 -1.44
CA VAL A 115 -0.10 6.80 -0.49
C VAL A 115 0.24 8.01 0.40
N GLU A 116 1.46 8.09 0.92
CA GLU A 116 1.95 9.20 1.75
C GLU A 116 1.88 10.54 1.00
N LEU A 117 2.35 10.57 -0.25
CA LEU A 117 2.27 11.76 -1.10
C LEU A 117 0.83 12.23 -1.30
N ALA A 118 -0.10 11.29 -1.46
CA ALA A 118 -1.51 11.63 -1.59
C ALA A 118 -2.16 12.04 -0.27
N ALA A 119 -1.75 11.48 0.86
CA ALA A 119 -2.19 11.95 2.16
C ALA A 119 -1.76 13.42 2.41
N ALA A 120 -0.59 13.82 1.92
CA ALA A 120 -0.05 15.17 2.07
C ALA A 120 -0.64 16.21 1.08
N ASP A 121 -1.22 15.77 -0.05
CA ASP A 121 -1.82 16.65 -1.06
C ASP A 121 -3.24 16.18 -1.42
N ASN A 122 -4.25 16.90 -0.96
CA ASN A 122 -5.65 16.58 -1.24
C ASN A 122 -6.08 16.84 -2.70
N ARG A 123 -5.23 17.46 -3.53
CA ARG A 123 -5.48 17.64 -4.97
C ARG A 123 -4.81 16.58 -5.83
N SER A 124 -4.19 15.58 -5.22
CA SER A 124 -3.56 14.48 -5.95
C SER A 124 -4.49 13.29 -6.16
N LEU A 125 -4.26 12.58 -7.26
CA LEU A 125 -4.70 11.19 -7.46
C LEU A 125 -3.47 10.29 -7.51
N VAL A 126 -3.59 9.09 -6.94
CA VAL A 126 -2.57 8.03 -7.09
C VAL A 126 -3.01 7.11 -8.21
N LEU A 127 -2.13 6.89 -9.18
CA LEU A 127 -2.25 5.81 -10.14
C LEU A 127 -1.19 4.76 -9.84
N PHE A 128 -1.63 3.58 -9.40
CA PHE A 128 -0.81 2.38 -9.57
C PHE A 128 -0.82 2.04 -11.06
N SER A 129 0.36 1.94 -11.66
CA SER A 129 0.51 1.83 -13.10
C SER A 129 1.34 0.60 -13.43
N GLY A 130 0.90 -0.19 -14.41
CA GLY A 130 1.55 -1.43 -14.79
C GLY A 130 0.55 -2.50 -15.15
N GLY A 131 0.68 -3.06 -16.34
CA GLY A 131 -0.25 -4.01 -16.92
C GLY A 131 0.10 -5.46 -16.68
N GLN A 132 -0.55 -6.34 -17.45
CA GLN A 132 -0.35 -7.79 -17.39
C GLN A 132 0.90 -8.20 -18.18
N THR A 133 2.08 -7.89 -17.64
CA THR A 133 3.38 -8.16 -18.29
C THR A 133 3.91 -9.56 -18.00
N ARG A 134 3.29 -10.29 -17.06
CA ARG A 134 3.76 -11.59 -16.55
C ARG A 134 2.75 -12.69 -16.83
N ALA A 135 2.93 -13.42 -17.94
CA ALA A 135 2.04 -14.53 -18.29
C ALA A 135 1.91 -15.58 -17.16
N ALA A 136 3.00 -15.85 -16.44
CA ALA A 136 3.03 -16.81 -15.34
C ALA A 136 2.33 -16.32 -14.04
N ALA A 137 2.06 -15.02 -13.90
CA ALA A 137 1.31 -14.47 -12.76
C ALA A 137 -0.22 -14.57 -12.94
N GLY A 138 -0.67 -15.05 -14.10
CA GLY A 138 -2.09 -15.11 -14.47
C GLY A 138 -2.62 -13.76 -14.98
N PRO A 139 -3.95 -13.60 -15.07
CA PRO A 139 -4.59 -12.39 -15.59
C PRO A 139 -4.60 -11.26 -14.54
N ARG A 140 -3.44 -10.95 -13.97
CA ARG A 140 -3.26 -9.88 -12.97
C ARG A 140 -2.29 -8.83 -13.50
N SER A 141 -2.70 -7.58 -13.39
CA SER A 141 -1.84 -6.44 -13.68
C SER A 141 -0.96 -6.12 -12.46
N GLU A 142 0.22 -5.55 -12.68
CA GLU A 142 1.05 -5.05 -11.58
C GLU A 142 0.28 -3.99 -10.77
N ALA A 143 -0.46 -3.11 -11.45
CA ALA A 143 -1.28 -2.06 -10.85
C ALA A 143 -2.37 -2.58 -9.90
N LEU A 144 -3.20 -3.52 -10.35
CA LEU A 144 -4.23 -4.14 -9.51
C LEU A 144 -3.59 -4.81 -8.30
N SER A 145 -2.50 -5.55 -8.52
CA SER A 145 -1.85 -6.30 -7.45
C SER A 145 -1.24 -5.40 -6.36
N TYR A 146 -0.75 -4.21 -6.73
CA TYR A 146 -0.29 -3.20 -5.76
C TYR A 146 -1.44 -2.63 -4.95
N TRP A 147 -2.60 -2.43 -5.58
CA TRP A 147 -3.82 -1.99 -4.89
C TRP A 147 -4.32 -3.07 -3.91
N GLU A 148 -4.36 -4.34 -4.32
CA GLU A 148 -4.76 -5.47 -3.48
C GLU A 148 -3.83 -5.61 -2.27
N ALA A 149 -2.50 -5.49 -2.48
CA ALA A 149 -1.52 -5.50 -1.41
C ALA A 149 -1.75 -4.35 -0.40
N ALA A 150 -2.02 -3.13 -0.89
CA ALA A 150 -2.31 -1.99 -0.04
C ALA A 150 -3.64 -2.13 0.73
N GLU A 151 -4.67 -2.69 0.10
CA GLU A 151 -5.96 -2.95 0.73
C GLU A 151 -5.84 -4.00 1.83
N ALA A 152 -5.16 -5.11 1.54
CA ALA A 152 -4.95 -6.23 2.44
C ALA A 152 -4.36 -5.83 3.80
N GLU A 153 -3.45 -4.85 3.78
CA GLU A 153 -2.73 -4.38 4.96
C GLU A 153 -3.31 -3.05 5.51
N GLY A 154 -4.40 -2.55 4.94
CA GLY A 154 -5.04 -1.30 5.36
C GLY A 154 -4.17 -0.06 5.17
N TRP A 155 -3.23 -0.07 4.22
CA TRP A 155 -2.20 0.96 4.07
C TRP A 155 -2.71 2.32 3.61
N PHE A 156 -3.94 2.40 3.08
CA PHE A 156 -4.52 3.67 2.73
C PHE A 156 -4.67 4.60 3.94
N GLY A 157 -4.66 4.06 5.17
CA GLY A 157 -4.39 4.72 6.47
C GLY A 157 -5.41 5.77 6.92
N LEU A 158 -6.08 6.41 5.97
CA LEU A 158 -6.97 7.53 6.12
C LEU A 158 -8.06 7.41 5.03
N PRO A 159 -9.36 7.50 5.38
CA PRO A 159 -10.47 7.35 4.43
C PRO A 159 -10.39 8.25 3.20
N GLN A 160 -9.66 9.38 3.25
CA GLN A 160 -9.53 10.28 2.09
C GLN A 160 -8.57 9.82 0.99
N VAL A 161 -7.68 8.87 1.23
CA VAL A 161 -6.69 8.46 0.21
C VAL A 161 -7.29 7.41 -0.72
N GLN A 162 -7.90 6.35 -0.17
CA GLN A 162 -8.43 5.22 -0.94
C GLN A 162 -9.35 5.66 -2.12
N PRO A 163 -10.30 6.60 -1.97
CA PRO A 163 -11.16 7.04 -3.08
C PRO A 163 -10.44 7.83 -4.19
N ARG A 164 -9.17 8.22 -3.96
CA ARG A 164 -8.31 8.93 -4.92
C ARG A 164 -7.23 8.03 -5.52
N VAL A 165 -7.23 6.74 -5.17
CA VAL A 165 -6.37 5.73 -5.77
C VAL A 165 -7.12 5.08 -6.93
N HIS A 166 -6.54 5.10 -8.11
CA HIS A 166 -7.06 4.42 -9.29
C HIS A 166 -5.96 3.61 -9.97
N LEU A 167 -6.36 2.80 -10.96
CA LEU A 167 -5.47 1.89 -11.66
C LEU A 167 -5.25 2.34 -13.11
N GLU A 168 -4.04 2.10 -13.58
CA GLU A 168 -3.67 2.06 -15.00
C GLU A 168 -3.05 0.68 -15.26
N GLU A 169 -3.72 -0.15 -16.06
CA GLU A 169 -3.45 -1.60 -16.14
C GLU A 169 -2.95 -2.04 -17.52
N GLN A 170 -2.53 -1.09 -18.35
CA GLN A 170 -2.16 -1.32 -19.75
C GLN A 170 -0.67 -1.11 -19.98
N ALA A 171 0.04 -0.41 -19.10
CA ALA A 171 1.45 -0.11 -19.27
C ALA A 171 2.33 -1.37 -19.26
N ARG A 172 3.16 -1.52 -20.29
CA ARG A 172 4.09 -2.64 -20.47
C ARG A 172 5.53 -2.27 -20.15
N ASP A 173 5.83 -0.97 -20.14
CA ASP A 173 7.15 -0.44 -19.82
C ASP A 173 7.07 0.89 -19.06
N SER A 174 8.24 1.43 -18.71
CA SER A 174 8.36 2.69 -17.97
C SER A 174 7.85 3.94 -18.69
N LEU A 175 7.85 3.96 -20.03
CA LEU A 175 7.30 5.09 -20.79
C LEU A 175 5.77 5.03 -20.71
N GLU A 176 5.20 3.86 -20.97
CA GLU A 176 3.76 3.62 -20.89
C GLU A 176 3.25 3.86 -19.47
N ASN A 177 4.02 3.49 -18.45
CA ASN A 177 3.69 3.80 -17.06
C ASN A 177 3.38 5.30 -16.87
N LEU A 178 4.19 6.16 -17.48
CA LEU A 178 3.98 7.60 -17.41
C LEU A 178 2.87 8.07 -18.36
N LEU A 179 2.94 7.67 -19.64
CA LEU A 179 2.02 8.13 -20.69
C LEU A 179 0.58 7.71 -20.41
N PHE A 180 0.36 6.43 -20.13
CA PHE A 180 -0.98 5.92 -19.89
C PHE A 180 -1.53 6.44 -18.57
N SER A 181 -0.69 6.68 -17.56
CA SER A 181 -1.13 7.36 -16.33
C SER A 181 -1.60 8.80 -16.60
N VAL A 182 -0.93 9.54 -17.49
CA VAL A 182 -1.37 10.88 -17.90
C VAL A 182 -2.71 10.83 -18.65
N CYS A 183 -2.89 9.84 -19.54
CA CYS A 183 -4.16 9.61 -20.24
C CYS A 183 -5.27 9.22 -19.26
N ARG A 184 -5.00 8.28 -18.35
CA ARG A 184 -5.95 7.81 -17.35
C ARG A 184 -6.38 8.93 -16.39
N PHE A 185 -5.45 9.81 -16.01
CA PHE A 185 -5.80 11.01 -15.26
C PHE A 185 -6.78 11.92 -16.03
N ASN A 186 -6.59 12.06 -17.34
CA ASN A 186 -7.51 12.83 -18.18
C ASN A 186 -8.89 12.15 -18.30
N GLU A 187 -8.95 10.83 -18.43
CA GLU A 187 -10.22 10.08 -18.44
C GLU A 187 -11.00 10.29 -17.14
N LEU A 188 -10.32 10.28 -15.99
CA LEU A 188 -10.94 10.40 -14.67
C LEU A 188 -11.38 11.85 -14.35
N THR A 189 -10.65 12.85 -14.82
CA THR A 189 -10.81 14.26 -14.37
C THR A 189 -11.30 15.21 -15.47
N GLY A 190 -11.29 14.77 -16.73
CA GLY A 190 -11.55 15.59 -17.91
C GLY A 190 -10.42 16.58 -18.26
N ARG A 191 -9.27 16.54 -17.57
CA ARG A 191 -8.15 17.48 -17.77
C ARG A 191 -6.80 16.78 -17.62
N TYR A 192 -5.73 17.31 -18.22
CA TYR A 192 -4.38 16.80 -17.97
C TYR A 192 -3.84 17.31 -16.63
N PRO A 193 -2.93 16.56 -15.96
CA PRO A 193 -2.37 16.97 -14.69
C PRO A 193 -1.53 18.25 -14.83
N GLN A 194 -1.61 19.12 -13.83
CA GLN A 194 -0.77 20.29 -13.71
C GLN A 194 0.62 19.91 -13.18
N THR A 195 0.69 18.96 -12.25
CA THR A 195 1.91 18.44 -11.64
C THR A 195 1.94 16.93 -11.76
N ILE A 196 3.12 16.34 -11.98
CA ILE A 196 3.33 14.89 -11.96
C ILE A 196 4.43 14.56 -10.97
N THR A 197 4.19 13.59 -10.09
CA THR A 197 5.21 12.96 -9.27
C THR A 197 5.25 11.47 -9.59
N VAL A 198 6.42 10.96 -9.96
CA VAL A 198 6.61 9.51 -10.17
C VAL A 198 7.37 8.91 -9.00
N VAL A 199 6.87 7.80 -8.47
CA VAL A 199 7.53 6.92 -7.50
C VAL A 199 7.99 5.66 -8.21
N SER A 200 9.29 5.38 -8.16
CA SER A 200 9.88 4.15 -8.72
C SER A 200 11.30 3.95 -8.15
N PHE A 201 12.03 2.98 -8.70
CA PHE A 201 13.44 2.80 -8.42
C PHE A 201 14.26 4.05 -8.76
N GLY A 202 15.13 4.47 -7.84
CA GLY A 202 15.97 5.65 -7.97
C GLY A 202 16.94 5.57 -9.14
N PHE A 203 17.45 4.39 -9.47
CA PHE A 203 18.29 4.22 -10.67
C PHE A 203 17.56 4.56 -11.98
N LYS A 204 16.21 4.51 -12.03
CA LYS A 204 15.41 4.90 -13.22
C LYS A 204 15.19 6.41 -13.35
N ARG A 205 15.67 7.21 -12.39
CA ARG A 205 15.42 8.67 -12.33
C ARG A 205 15.71 9.37 -13.65
N ARG A 206 16.88 9.10 -14.25
CA ARG A 206 17.28 9.72 -15.53
C ARG A 206 16.27 9.40 -16.62
N ARG A 207 15.89 8.12 -16.76
CA ARG A 207 14.95 7.67 -17.79
C ARG A 207 13.60 8.38 -17.67
N PHE A 208 13.05 8.51 -16.47
CA PHE A 208 11.79 9.25 -16.29
C PHE A 208 11.93 10.76 -16.49
N GLN A 209 12.93 11.39 -15.85
CA GLN A 209 13.05 12.86 -15.82
C GLN A 209 13.60 13.45 -17.11
N GLU A 210 14.54 12.78 -17.77
CA GLU A 210 15.24 13.32 -18.93
C GLU A 210 14.69 12.80 -20.25
N LEU A 211 14.21 11.55 -20.29
CA LEU A 211 13.73 10.92 -21.52
C LEU A 211 12.19 10.93 -21.58
N HIS A 212 11.51 10.18 -20.73
CA HIS A 212 10.04 9.98 -20.82
C HIS A 212 9.27 11.30 -20.65
N ARG A 213 9.57 12.07 -19.60
CA ARG A 213 8.97 13.41 -19.42
C ARG A 213 9.22 14.30 -20.65
N ALA A 214 10.42 14.26 -21.23
CA ALA A 214 10.74 15.07 -22.40
C ALA A 214 9.97 14.62 -23.64
N ALA A 215 9.79 13.31 -23.85
CA ALA A 215 8.98 12.74 -24.93
C ALA A 215 7.52 13.21 -24.85
N LEU A 216 6.98 13.31 -23.63
CA LEU A 216 5.64 13.85 -23.36
C LEU A 216 5.58 15.39 -23.38
N ARG A 217 6.71 16.08 -23.57
CA ARG A 217 6.85 17.54 -23.50
C ARG A 217 6.35 18.14 -22.19
N PHE A 218 6.36 17.35 -21.12
CA PHE A 218 5.87 17.80 -19.81
C PHE A 218 6.92 18.71 -19.14
N PRO A 219 6.54 19.86 -18.57
CA PRO A 219 7.50 20.85 -18.09
C PRO A 219 8.30 20.36 -16.88
N ARG A 220 9.63 20.53 -16.94
CA ARG A 220 10.58 20.07 -15.92
C ARG A 220 10.28 20.60 -14.52
N HIS A 221 9.82 21.85 -14.39
CA HIS A 221 9.52 22.47 -13.09
C HIS A 221 8.23 21.96 -12.43
N ARG A 222 7.39 21.20 -13.14
CA ARG A 222 6.17 20.58 -12.60
C ARG A 222 6.27 19.06 -12.51
N PHE A 223 7.46 18.50 -12.76
CA PHE A 223 7.71 17.06 -12.76
C PHE A 223 8.67 16.69 -11.63
N HIS A 224 8.20 15.86 -10.70
CA HIS A 224 8.96 15.39 -9.56
C HIS A 224 9.18 13.88 -9.67
N PHE A 225 10.27 13.41 -9.07
CA PHE A 225 10.61 11.99 -9.07
C PHE A 225 11.13 11.59 -7.68
N VAL A 226 10.43 10.66 -7.05
CA VAL A 226 10.80 10.05 -5.78
C VAL A 226 11.38 8.68 -6.07
N GLY A 227 12.69 8.58 -5.87
CA GLY A 227 13.44 7.35 -6.10
C GLY A 227 13.63 6.60 -4.78
N VAL A 228 13.23 5.34 -4.73
CA VAL A 228 13.52 4.44 -3.59
C VAL A 228 14.25 3.23 -4.15
N ASP A 229 15.46 2.98 -3.67
CA ASP A 229 16.32 1.88 -4.12
C ASP A 229 16.53 0.86 -2.98
N PRO A 230 16.80 -0.42 -3.33
CA PRO A 230 17.17 -1.41 -2.33
C PRO A 230 18.53 -1.09 -1.72
N PRO A 231 18.78 -1.46 -0.45
CA PRO A 231 20.09 -1.34 0.14
C PRO A 231 21.12 -2.18 -0.65
N GLY A 232 22.33 -1.65 -0.82
CA GLY A 232 23.40 -2.35 -1.52
C GLY A 232 23.27 -2.36 -3.05
N LEU A 233 22.50 -1.44 -3.63
CA LEU A 233 22.45 -1.23 -5.08
C LEU A 233 23.87 -1.13 -5.67
N THR A 234 24.18 -1.99 -6.65
CA THR A 234 25.52 -2.05 -7.24
C THR A 234 25.63 -1.11 -8.43
N ALA A 235 26.86 -0.66 -8.72
CA ALA A 235 27.14 0.14 -9.92
C ALA A 235 26.76 -0.59 -11.23
N ALA A 236 26.75 -1.92 -11.22
CA ALA A 236 26.35 -2.73 -12.37
C ALA A 236 24.86 -2.53 -12.72
N VAL A 237 23.97 -2.36 -11.72
CA VAL A 237 22.55 -2.07 -11.98
C VAL A 237 22.39 -0.71 -12.64
N THR A 238 23.07 0.32 -12.14
CA THR A 238 23.02 1.67 -12.72
C THR A 238 23.63 1.72 -14.13
N GLN A 239 24.72 0.99 -14.37
CA GLN A 239 25.30 0.85 -15.71
C GLN A 239 24.37 0.11 -16.65
N GLY A 240 23.77 -1.00 -16.21
CA GLY A 240 22.80 -1.76 -17.00
C GLY A 240 21.58 -0.93 -17.37
N GLU A 241 21.02 -0.19 -16.41
CA GLU A 241 19.93 0.76 -16.65
C GLU A 241 20.34 1.79 -17.72
N THR A 242 21.52 2.40 -17.59
CA THR A 242 21.96 3.44 -18.52
C THR A 242 22.21 2.86 -19.92
N ALA A 243 22.91 1.74 -20.01
CA ALA A 243 23.39 1.17 -21.26
C ALA A 243 22.30 0.43 -22.05
N HIS A 244 21.36 -0.21 -21.36
CA HIS A 244 20.39 -1.11 -21.99
C HIS A 244 18.93 -0.65 -21.87
N SER A 245 18.54 -0.05 -20.74
CA SER A 245 17.14 0.31 -20.50
C SER A 245 16.80 1.76 -20.85
N ALA A 246 17.71 2.70 -20.62
CA ALA A 246 17.51 4.11 -20.92
C ALA A 246 17.95 4.48 -22.34
N LYS A 247 19.09 3.94 -22.79
CA LYS A 247 19.70 4.27 -24.09
C LYS A 247 18.75 4.14 -25.29
N PRO A 248 17.89 3.11 -25.42
CA PRO A 248 16.97 3.01 -26.56
C PRO A 248 16.05 4.24 -26.71
N PHE A 249 15.63 4.83 -25.59
CA PHE A 249 14.76 6.00 -25.57
C PHE A 249 15.46 7.32 -25.96
N GLU A 250 16.78 7.33 -26.11
CA GLU A 250 17.52 8.50 -26.60
C GLU A 250 17.34 8.68 -28.12
N SER A 251 17.33 7.58 -28.87
CA SER A 251 17.12 7.58 -30.32
C SER A 251 15.66 7.41 -30.70
N ASP A 252 14.87 6.71 -29.88
CA ASP A 252 13.45 6.48 -30.09
C ASP A 252 12.65 6.83 -28.82
N PRO A 253 12.32 8.12 -28.62
CA PRO A 253 11.67 8.60 -27.40
C PRO A 253 10.30 7.96 -27.12
N TYR A 254 9.70 7.29 -28.09
CA TYR A 254 8.39 6.64 -27.97
C TYR A 254 8.45 5.11 -27.98
N GLY A 255 9.64 4.51 -28.05
CA GLY A 255 9.82 3.05 -28.02
C GLY A 255 9.09 2.31 -29.15
N SER A 256 8.89 2.96 -30.30
CA SER A 256 8.15 2.43 -31.46
C SER A 256 8.93 1.42 -32.31
N ALA A 257 10.25 1.31 -32.11
CA ALA A 257 11.14 0.44 -32.87
C ALA A 257 11.37 -0.96 -32.22
N ALA A 258 10.67 -1.25 -31.12
CA ALA A 258 10.81 -2.50 -30.35
C ALA A 258 9.74 -3.55 -30.70
#